data_AF-A0A5J4TIX4-F1
#
_entry.id   AF-A0A5J4TIX4-F1
#
_cell.length_a   1.000
_cell.length_b   1.000
_cell.length_c   1.000
_cell.angle_alpha   90.00
_cell.angle_beta   90.00
_cell.angle_gamma   90.00
#
_symmetry.space_group_name_H-M   'P 1'
#
loop_
_entity.id
_entity.type
_entity.pdbx_description
1 polymer ?
#
loop_
_entity_poly.entity_id
_entity_poly.type
_entity_poly.pdbx_seq_one_letter_code
_entity_poly.pdbx_strand_id
1 'polypeptide(L)'
;MRAELWGASASLIQCEGLERSIISGLRVSGCKSEFGICNGAAFEVTVGSLILIDIKVEKVIMIQNENERNSDINDKNKILGLIIMKENAKLLKLEKCIISNISIYNKGSIILMNGGLNSKLELGKGVILQDLFTYDGNAISVQPTGPSTIVAEGVIFKSLNQAVYVDMKTYDVSMQFVRCIFISNTATTSGSNVFIEYRQSSQRIRRESFLGCIAIASTSHEQEISVCYTIGDNVNEVFIDERDLLHSSWQRQVSDDIVFFIGNQNQYNVYDPNSKCNQPSNPCASFEQIAQYIQQNVSLKVETIQFCEGMFKSPLISVPSAQATSINLVGYGSSVTDILPLSNTENVLIQGQYGQSVIIEKLRLSLTTESPQSGFVNVQGSNAGLILSEVRVRGHLGTEPPSSTLEPKYLFHSTGIVYLEDVIIENIFLK
;
A
#
# COMPACT_ATOMS: atom_id res chain seq x y z
N MET A 1 -11.78 -25.35 6.73
CA MET A 1 -11.82 -25.77 8.14
C MET A 1 -12.31 -24.60 9.00
N ARG A 2 -13.00 -24.82 10.11
CA ARG A 2 -13.42 -23.75 11.04
C ARG A 2 -12.89 -24.04 12.45
N ALA A 3 -12.42 -23.00 13.13
CA ALA A 3 -11.98 -23.05 14.52
C ALA A 3 -12.55 -21.84 15.28
N GLU A 4 -12.82 -22.02 16.55
CA GLU A 4 -13.23 -20.95 17.46
C GLU A 4 -12.15 -20.73 18.52
N LEU A 5 -11.78 -19.47 18.74
CA LEU A 5 -10.81 -19.08 19.75
C LEU A 5 -11.58 -18.55 20.98
N TRP A 6 -11.55 -19.31 22.08
CA TRP A 6 -12.28 -18.98 23.30
C TRP A 6 -11.57 -19.52 24.54
N GLY A 7 -11.35 -18.67 25.56
CA GLY A 7 -10.78 -19.08 26.85
C GLY A 7 -9.36 -19.68 26.78
N ALA A 8 -8.71 -19.61 25.62
CA ALA A 8 -7.42 -20.23 25.38
C ALA A 8 -6.31 -19.42 26.06
N SER A 9 -5.45 -20.09 26.83
CA SER A 9 -4.18 -19.55 27.36
C SER A 9 -2.96 -20.01 26.55
N ALA A 10 -3.18 -20.79 25.50
CA ALA A 10 -2.17 -21.27 24.57
C ALA A 10 -2.58 -20.93 23.14
N SER A 11 -1.61 -20.96 22.23
CA SER A 11 -1.84 -20.63 20.83
C SER A 11 -2.69 -21.72 20.14
N LEU A 12 -3.66 -21.33 19.31
CA LEU A 12 -4.51 -22.29 18.58
C LEU A 12 -3.65 -23.19 17.67
N ILE A 13 -2.67 -22.61 16.99
CA ILE A 13 -1.65 -23.34 16.25
C ILE A 13 -0.27 -22.82 16.61
N GLN A 14 0.57 -23.71 17.12
CA GLN A 14 1.96 -23.44 17.42
C GLN A 14 2.86 -24.21 16.45
N CYS A 15 3.77 -23.50 15.79
CA CYS A 15 4.77 -24.06 14.88
C CYS A 15 6.14 -24.09 15.58
N GLU A 16 6.64 -25.29 15.83
CA GLU A 16 7.95 -25.54 16.47
C GLU A 16 8.92 -26.34 15.57
N GLY A 17 8.51 -26.64 14.33
CA GLY A 17 9.34 -27.40 13.39
C GLY A 17 10.51 -26.57 12.84
N LEU A 18 11.63 -27.22 12.51
CA LEU A 18 12.78 -26.57 11.87
C LEU A 18 12.55 -26.22 10.39
N GLU A 19 11.56 -26.85 9.77
CA GLU A 19 11.26 -26.70 8.35
C GLU A 19 10.08 -25.75 8.09
N ARG A 20 9.27 -26.03 7.06
CA ARG A 20 8.18 -25.19 6.59
C ARG A 20 6.83 -25.86 6.88
N SER A 21 6.01 -25.18 7.66
CA SER A 21 4.60 -25.49 7.87
C SER A 21 3.73 -24.65 6.95
N ILE A 22 2.69 -25.25 6.36
CA ILE A 22 1.73 -24.57 5.50
C ILE A 22 0.31 -24.86 6.01
N ILE A 23 -0.47 -23.80 6.21
CA ILE A 23 -1.88 -23.89 6.59
C ILE A 23 -2.69 -23.18 5.50
N SER A 24 -3.70 -23.87 4.97
CA SER A 24 -4.54 -23.35 3.89
C SER A 24 -6.03 -23.50 4.21
N GLY A 25 -6.82 -22.46 3.96
CA GLY A 25 -8.30 -22.52 4.03
C GLY A 25 -8.89 -22.62 5.44
N LEU A 26 -8.21 -22.06 6.45
CA LEU A 26 -8.72 -22.00 7.82
C LEU A 26 -9.56 -20.73 8.02
N ARG A 27 -10.66 -20.88 8.77
CA ARG A 27 -11.50 -19.78 9.25
C ARG A 27 -11.50 -19.82 10.77
N VAL A 28 -11.02 -18.77 11.40
CA VAL A 28 -10.94 -18.61 12.85
C VAL A 28 -11.89 -17.49 13.26
N SER A 29 -12.71 -17.74 14.27
CA SER A 29 -13.56 -16.69 14.85
C SER A 29 -13.52 -16.68 16.37
N GLY A 30 -13.71 -15.52 16.98
CA GLY A 30 -14.00 -15.47 18.42
C GLY A 30 -15.41 -15.98 18.72
N CYS A 31 -15.65 -16.32 20.00
CA CYS A 31 -16.97 -16.72 20.47
C CYS A 31 -17.85 -15.49 20.75
N LYS A 32 -19.14 -15.56 20.40
CA LYS A 32 -20.11 -14.45 20.58
C LYS A 32 -20.56 -14.20 22.03
N SER A 33 -20.14 -15.03 22.98
CA SER A 33 -20.51 -14.86 24.39
C SER A 33 -19.66 -13.78 25.07
N GLU A 34 -20.13 -13.20 26.18
CA GLU A 34 -19.33 -12.27 27.02
C GLU A 34 -18.06 -12.92 27.57
N PHE A 35 -18.00 -14.25 27.59
CA PHE A 35 -16.81 -15.04 27.93
C PHE A 35 -15.87 -15.21 26.73
N GLY A 36 -16.23 -14.75 25.54
CA GLY A 36 -15.57 -14.90 24.22
C GLY A 36 -14.13 -14.42 24.10
N ILE A 37 -13.53 -14.08 25.24
CA ILE A 37 -12.22 -13.53 25.40
C ILE A 37 -11.18 -14.65 25.34
N CYS A 38 -10.07 -14.41 24.65
CA CYS A 38 -8.93 -15.30 24.61
C CYS A 38 -7.65 -14.58 25.05
N ASN A 39 -6.70 -15.36 25.59
CA ASN A 39 -5.40 -14.84 26.00
C ASN A 39 -4.28 -15.32 25.06
N GLY A 40 -4.44 -16.52 24.50
CA GLY A 40 -3.51 -17.12 23.55
C GLY A 40 -3.65 -16.58 22.13
N ALA A 41 -2.57 -16.68 21.36
CA ALA A 41 -2.55 -16.29 19.95
C ALA A 41 -3.37 -17.24 19.07
N ALA A 42 -3.81 -16.78 17.90
CA ALA A 42 -4.35 -17.68 16.88
C ALA A 42 -3.22 -18.50 16.23
N PHE A 43 -2.07 -17.88 16.01
CA PHE A 43 -0.91 -18.55 15.40
C PHE A 43 0.36 -18.10 16.10
N GLU A 44 1.25 -19.05 16.37
CA GLU A 44 2.56 -18.77 16.96
C GLU A 44 3.64 -19.55 16.22
N VAL A 45 4.69 -18.85 15.79
CA VAL A 45 5.88 -19.43 15.18
C VAL A 45 7.02 -19.30 16.18
N THR A 46 7.40 -20.42 16.78
CA THR A 46 8.51 -20.46 17.75
C THR A 46 9.82 -20.70 17.01
N VAL A 47 9.82 -21.64 16.06
CA VAL A 47 10.98 -22.02 15.25
C VAL A 47 10.52 -22.30 13.81
N GLY A 48 11.43 -22.12 12.84
CA GLY A 48 11.20 -22.48 11.44
C GLY A 48 10.29 -21.51 10.70
N SER A 49 9.49 -22.03 9.77
CA SER A 49 8.69 -21.20 8.85
C SER A 49 7.20 -21.57 8.90
N LEU A 50 6.33 -20.57 8.90
CA LEU A 50 4.89 -20.74 8.75
C LEU A 50 4.37 -19.96 7.55
N ILE A 51 3.63 -20.63 6.67
CA ILE A 51 2.92 -20.03 5.55
C ILE A 51 1.41 -20.22 5.76
N LEU A 52 0.70 -19.10 5.82
CA LEU A 52 -0.73 -18.98 5.94
C LEU A 52 -1.31 -18.58 4.58
N ILE A 53 -2.20 -19.42 4.01
CA ILE A 53 -2.81 -19.19 2.70
C ILE A 53 -4.32 -19.23 2.84
N ASP A 54 -5.02 -18.23 2.30
CA ASP A 54 -6.49 -18.18 2.35
C ASP A 54 -7.00 -18.40 3.78
N ILE A 55 -6.50 -17.61 4.73
CA ILE A 55 -6.91 -17.64 6.14
C ILE A 55 -7.85 -16.47 6.41
N LYS A 56 -8.93 -16.73 7.15
CA LYS A 56 -9.80 -15.68 7.67
C LYS A 56 -9.78 -15.71 9.19
N VAL A 57 -9.49 -14.59 9.84
CA VAL A 57 -9.60 -14.45 11.30
C VAL A 57 -10.51 -13.26 11.59
N GLU A 58 -11.62 -13.49 12.29
CA GLU A 58 -12.60 -12.42 12.53
C GLU A 58 -13.17 -12.40 13.95
N LYS A 59 -13.53 -11.23 14.45
CA LYS A 59 -14.32 -11.06 15.67
C LYS A 59 -13.65 -11.69 16.90
N VAL A 60 -12.34 -11.50 17.03
CA VAL A 60 -11.56 -12.02 18.16
C VAL A 60 -11.37 -10.91 19.18
N ILE A 61 -11.59 -11.24 20.45
CA ILE A 61 -11.34 -10.34 21.58
C ILE A 61 -10.20 -10.92 22.40
N MET A 62 -9.08 -10.21 22.48
CA MET A 62 -7.92 -10.58 23.27
C MET A 62 -7.80 -9.73 24.53
N ILE A 63 -7.50 -10.34 25.67
CA ILE A 63 -7.08 -9.64 26.89
C ILE A 63 -5.75 -10.18 27.38
N GLN A 64 -5.05 -9.38 28.18
CA GLN A 64 -3.84 -9.84 28.84
C GLN A 64 -4.19 -10.82 29.96
N ASN A 65 -3.51 -11.98 29.98
CA ASN A 65 -3.65 -12.92 31.08
C ASN A 65 -2.83 -12.44 32.28
N GLU A 66 -3.49 -12.01 33.36
CA GLU A 66 -2.81 -11.67 34.62
C GLU A 66 -2.30 -12.91 35.37
N ASN A 67 -2.75 -14.12 35.01
CA ASN A 67 -2.54 -15.36 35.77
C ASN A 67 -1.71 -16.45 35.05
N GLU A 68 -0.96 -16.11 33.99
CA GLU A 68 -0.19 -17.10 33.24
C GLU A 68 1.14 -17.46 33.95
N ARG A 69 1.16 -18.64 34.61
CA ARG A 69 2.39 -19.43 34.82
C ARG A 69 2.79 -20.03 33.48
N ASN A 70 3.61 -19.32 32.71
CA ASN A 70 4.54 -19.94 31.76
C ASN A 70 5.93 -19.34 32.04
N SER A 71 6.83 -20.26 32.39
CA SER A 71 8.18 -20.09 32.88
C SER A 71 9.02 -19.07 32.10
N ASP A 72 9.79 -18.32 32.88
CA ASP A 72 10.98 -17.54 32.52
C ASP A 72 10.76 -16.35 31.58
N ILE A 73 10.32 -15.22 32.16
CA ILE A 73 10.95 -13.88 32.12
C ILE A 73 9.98 -12.88 32.78
N ASN A 74 10.46 -12.17 33.81
CA ASN A 74 9.78 -11.01 34.41
C ASN A 74 9.58 -9.94 33.32
N ASP A 75 8.35 -9.54 32.98
CA ASP A 75 8.08 -8.16 32.58
C ASP A 75 6.58 -7.81 32.54
N LYS A 76 6.23 -6.71 33.20
CA LYS A 76 4.86 -6.13 33.29
C LYS A 76 4.39 -5.46 31.98
N ASN A 77 5.13 -5.60 30.87
CA ASN A 77 4.95 -4.85 29.61
C ASN A 77 4.77 -5.74 28.36
N LYS A 78 4.18 -6.93 28.48
CA LYS A 78 4.03 -7.87 27.35
C LYS A 78 3.01 -7.35 26.34
N ILE A 79 3.46 -6.99 25.14
CA ILE A 79 2.58 -6.71 23.99
C ILE A 79 1.88 -8.01 23.58
N LEU A 80 0.55 -7.99 23.47
CA LEU A 80 -0.23 -9.13 22.99
C LEU A 80 -0.13 -9.26 21.46
N GLY A 81 -0.15 -10.48 20.94
CA GLY A 81 -0.12 -10.72 19.49
C GLY A 81 -1.15 -11.76 19.08
N LEU A 82 -2.02 -11.45 18.11
CA LEU A 82 -2.93 -12.45 17.53
C LEU A 82 -2.16 -13.49 16.70
N ILE A 83 -1.11 -13.03 16.01
CA ILE A 83 -0.13 -13.85 15.31
C ILE A 83 1.24 -13.47 15.86
N ILE A 84 1.97 -14.43 16.43
CA ILE A 84 3.25 -14.19 17.07
C ILE A 84 4.37 -14.89 16.30
N MET A 85 5.41 -14.16 15.96
CA MET A 85 6.67 -14.69 15.46
C MET A 85 7.76 -14.46 16.53
N LYS A 86 8.35 -15.53 17.06
CA LYS A 86 9.39 -15.47 18.10
C LYS A 86 10.79 -15.31 17.49
N GLU A 87 11.78 -15.05 18.35
CA GLU A 87 13.19 -14.84 17.99
C GLU A 87 13.79 -15.94 17.10
N ASN A 88 13.41 -17.20 17.31
CA ASN A 88 13.98 -18.34 16.59
C ASN A 88 13.23 -18.68 15.29
N ALA A 89 12.13 -17.97 15.00
CA ALA A 89 11.39 -18.12 13.76
C ALA A 89 12.15 -17.53 12.57
N LYS A 90 12.04 -18.17 11.42
CA LYS A 90 12.69 -17.77 10.17
C LYS A 90 11.76 -17.05 9.22
N LEU A 91 10.51 -17.51 9.09
CA LEU A 91 9.56 -16.91 8.17
C LEU A 91 8.13 -17.00 8.72
N LEU A 92 7.42 -15.88 8.67
CA LEU A 92 5.97 -15.85 8.71
C LEU A 92 5.48 -15.25 7.39
N LYS A 93 4.70 -16.02 6.64
CA LYS A 93 4.14 -15.57 5.35
C LYS A 93 2.63 -15.66 5.35
N LEU A 94 1.95 -14.60 4.94
CA LEU A 94 0.51 -14.55 4.73
C LEU A 94 0.20 -14.28 3.26
N GLU A 95 -0.65 -15.11 2.65
CA GLU A 95 -1.19 -14.91 1.30
C GLU A 95 -2.72 -15.02 1.31
N LYS A 96 -3.43 -14.09 0.64
CA LYS A 96 -4.90 -14.08 0.55
C LYS A 96 -5.61 -14.16 1.91
N CYS A 97 -5.02 -13.54 2.94
CA CYS A 97 -5.55 -13.61 4.30
C CYS A 97 -6.40 -12.37 4.64
N ILE A 98 -7.51 -12.57 5.34
CA ILE A 98 -8.34 -11.46 5.85
C ILE A 98 -8.39 -11.55 7.37
N ILE A 99 -7.90 -10.52 8.03
CA ILE A 99 -7.98 -10.39 9.49
C ILE A 99 -8.79 -9.14 9.78
N SER A 100 -9.96 -9.31 10.41
CA SER A 100 -10.92 -8.23 10.60
C SER A 100 -11.57 -8.23 11.98
N ASN A 101 -11.95 -7.06 12.45
CA ASN A 101 -12.74 -6.87 13.67
C ASN A 101 -12.06 -7.54 14.87
N ILE A 102 -10.83 -7.12 15.15
CA ILE A 102 -10.02 -7.64 16.24
C ILE A 102 -10.01 -6.59 17.34
N SER A 103 -10.33 -6.98 18.57
CA SER A 103 -10.20 -6.11 19.74
C SER A 103 -9.10 -6.66 20.64
N ILE A 104 -8.08 -5.85 20.95
CA ILE A 104 -7.00 -6.24 21.87
C ILE A 104 -6.95 -5.23 23.01
N TYR A 105 -7.31 -5.67 24.21
CA TYR A 105 -7.24 -4.88 25.43
C TYR A 105 -5.82 -4.95 25.99
N ASN A 106 -5.30 -3.82 26.50
CA ASN A 106 -3.98 -3.67 27.12
C ASN A 106 -2.80 -3.96 26.16
N LYS A 107 -2.47 -3.00 25.28
CA LYS A 107 -1.31 -3.00 24.35
C LYS A 107 -1.15 -4.28 23.51
N GLY A 108 -1.43 -4.21 22.20
CA GLY A 108 -1.30 -5.40 21.37
C GLY A 108 -1.24 -5.15 19.88
N SER A 109 -0.92 -6.20 19.14
CA SER A 109 -0.87 -6.18 17.69
C SER A 109 -1.54 -7.40 17.05
N ILE A 110 -2.00 -7.22 15.80
CA ILE A 110 -2.46 -8.38 15.01
C ILE A 110 -1.27 -9.29 14.72
N ILE A 111 -0.16 -8.71 14.26
CA ILE A 111 1.08 -9.43 14.03
C ILE A 111 2.14 -8.84 14.96
N LEU A 112 2.69 -9.67 15.84
CA LEU A 112 3.83 -9.36 16.68
C LEU A 112 5.04 -10.14 16.17
N MET A 113 6.05 -9.43 15.70
CA MET A 113 7.30 -10.02 15.23
C MET A 113 8.44 -9.68 16.17
N ASN A 114 8.87 -10.66 16.95
CA ASN A 114 10.11 -10.61 17.70
C ASN A 114 11.24 -11.13 16.81
N GLY A 115 11.59 -10.35 15.78
CA GLY A 115 12.40 -10.84 14.67
C GLY A 115 13.87 -11.10 15.05
N GLY A 116 14.30 -12.36 15.09
CA GLY A 116 15.71 -12.71 15.24
C GLY A 116 16.52 -12.60 13.95
N LEU A 117 17.77 -13.05 13.98
CA LEU A 117 18.69 -12.98 12.84
C LEU A 117 18.11 -13.66 11.58
N ASN A 118 17.99 -12.88 10.51
CA ASN A 118 17.44 -13.25 9.20
C ASN A 118 15.97 -13.72 9.24
N SER A 119 15.23 -13.29 10.26
CA SER A 119 13.78 -13.50 10.31
C SER A 119 13.07 -12.62 9.28
N LYS A 120 11.99 -13.15 8.69
CA LYS A 120 11.23 -12.46 7.65
C LYS A 120 9.74 -12.53 7.88
N LEU A 121 9.07 -11.38 7.79
CA LEU A 121 7.62 -11.26 7.67
C LEU A 121 7.27 -10.93 6.21
N GLU A 122 6.46 -11.78 5.58
CA GLU A 122 5.96 -11.57 4.22
C GLU A 122 4.43 -11.48 4.20
N LEU A 123 3.89 -10.33 3.80
CA LEU A 123 2.47 -10.14 3.56
C LEU A 123 2.26 -9.93 2.07
N GLY A 124 1.44 -10.75 1.42
CA GLY A 124 1.30 -10.70 -0.02
C GLY A 124 -0.06 -11.12 -0.56
N LYS A 125 -0.35 -10.78 -1.82
CA LYS A 125 -1.46 -11.36 -2.59
C LYS A 125 -2.82 -11.26 -1.89
N GLY A 126 -3.25 -10.05 -1.55
CA GLY A 126 -4.61 -9.82 -1.02
C GLY A 126 -4.72 -10.08 0.47
N VAL A 127 -3.68 -9.73 1.22
CA VAL A 127 -3.78 -9.62 2.68
C VAL A 127 -4.54 -8.34 3.02
N ILE A 128 -5.56 -8.47 3.87
CA ILE A 128 -6.36 -7.36 4.37
C ILE A 128 -6.33 -7.41 5.89
N LEU A 129 -5.84 -6.33 6.50
CA LEU A 129 -5.86 -6.11 7.93
C LEU A 129 -6.79 -4.94 8.20
N GLN A 130 -7.91 -5.19 8.88
CA GLN A 130 -8.92 -4.17 9.07
C GLN A 130 -9.61 -4.20 10.43
N ASP A 131 -10.16 -3.05 10.83
CA ASP A 131 -11.00 -2.90 12.01
C ASP A 131 -10.32 -3.42 13.29
N LEU A 132 -9.18 -2.82 13.63
CA LEU A 132 -8.43 -3.12 14.84
C LEU A 132 -8.77 -2.10 15.92
N PHE A 133 -9.29 -2.58 17.05
CA PHE A 133 -9.67 -1.76 18.20
C PHE A 133 -8.72 -2.03 19.37
N THR A 134 -7.81 -1.08 19.63
CA THR A 134 -6.82 -1.15 20.72
C THR A 134 -6.60 0.23 21.34
N TYR A 135 -6.34 0.34 22.64
CA TYR A 135 -6.00 1.66 23.21
C TYR A 135 -4.58 2.13 22.80
N ASP A 136 -3.66 1.17 22.61
CA ASP A 136 -2.24 1.39 22.31
C ASP A 136 -1.72 0.19 21.46
N GLY A 137 -2.16 0.05 20.21
CA GLY A 137 -1.84 -1.15 19.44
C GLY A 137 -1.85 -1.00 17.93
N ASN A 138 -1.22 -1.96 17.26
CA ASN A 138 -0.78 -1.83 15.87
C ASN A 138 -1.24 -3.03 15.04
N ALA A 139 -1.48 -2.90 13.74
CA ALA A 139 -1.68 -4.10 12.93
C ALA A 139 -0.40 -4.93 12.85
N ILE A 140 0.76 -4.28 12.72
CA ILE A 140 2.07 -4.92 12.74
C ILE A 140 2.93 -4.22 13.80
N SER A 141 3.52 -4.99 14.70
CA SER A 141 4.53 -4.54 15.65
C SER A 141 5.78 -5.39 15.48
N VAL A 142 6.92 -4.75 15.24
CA VAL A 142 8.22 -5.43 15.08
C VAL A 142 9.18 -4.98 16.17
N GLN A 143 9.62 -5.95 16.98
CA GLN A 143 10.58 -5.81 18.06
C GLN A 143 11.76 -6.74 17.78
N PRO A 144 12.70 -6.34 16.91
CA PRO A 144 13.76 -7.22 16.43
C PRO A 144 14.73 -7.58 17.57
N THR A 145 15.06 -8.86 17.67
CA THR A 145 16.17 -9.39 18.47
C THR A 145 17.41 -9.70 17.63
N GLY A 146 17.32 -9.47 16.32
CA GLY A 146 18.41 -9.48 15.35
C GLY A 146 18.01 -8.80 14.04
N PRO A 147 18.94 -8.62 13.08
CA PRO A 147 18.61 -8.06 11.78
C PRO A 147 17.50 -8.87 11.09
N SER A 148 16.45 -8.18 10.66
CA SER A 148 15.23 -8.82 10.14
C SER A 148 14.65 -8.08 8.93
N THR A 149 13.57 -8.60 8.35
CA THR A 149 12.97 -8.04 7.13
C THR A 149 11.45 -8.11 7.14
N ILE A 150 10.81 -7.04 6.67
CA ILE A 150 9.37 -6.95 6.41
C ILE A 150 9.17 -6.69 4.93
N VAL A 151 8.36 -7.53 4.28
CA VAL A 151 7.92 -7.34 2.89
C VAL A 151 6.41 -7.37 2.84
N ALA A 152 5.79 -6.31 2.33
CA ALA A 152 4.35 -6.20 2.13
C ALA A 152 4.04 -5.86 0.67
N GLU A 153 3.29 -6.70 -0.04
CA GLU A 153 2.93 -6.50 -1.45
C GLU A 153 1.43 -6.69 -1.69
N GLY A 154 0.74 -5.63 -2.14
CA GLY A 154 -0.70 -5.70 -2.42
C GLY A 154 -1.53 -5.88 -1.14
N VAL A 155 -1.20 -5.11 -0.08
CA VAL A 155 -1.79 -5.23 1.25
C VAL A 155 -2.69 -4.03 1.54
N ILE A 156 -3.81 -4.27 2.22
CA ILE A 156 -4.74 -3.22 2.65
C ILE A 156 -4.72 -3.14 4.18
N PHE A 157 -4.48 -1.92 4.68
CA PHE A 157 -4.49 -1.54 6.08
C PHE A 157 -5.64 -0.55 6.31
N LYS A 158 -6.73 -0.99 6.95
CA LYS A 158 -7.98 -0.21 7.01
C LYS A 158 -8.53 -0.07 8.42
N SER A 159 -8.88 1.15 8.82
CA SER A 159 -9.55 1.41 10.10
C SER A 159 -8.77 0.85 11.31
N LEU A 160 -7.47 1.16 11.35
CA LEU A 160 -6.53 0.75 12.40
C LEU A 160 -6.13 1.97 13.26
N ASN A 161 -5.79 1.74 14.53
CA ASN A 161 -5.26 2.79 15.42
C ASN A 161 -3.76 3.09 15.25
N GLN A 162 -3.06 2.22 14.54
CA GLN A 162 -1.76 2.42 13.91
C GLN A 162 -1.51 1.18 13.04
N ALA A 163 -1.00 1.35 11.81
CA ALA A 163 -0.83 0.21 10.92
C ALA A 163 0.48 -0.54 11.18
N VAL A 164 1.61 0.16 11.21
CA VAL A 164 2.94 -0.44 11.32
C VAL A 164 3.77 0.29 12.38
N TYR A 165 4.30 -0.48 13.32
CA TYR A 165 5.28 -0.04 14.30
C TYR A 165 6.55 -0.88 14.17
N VAL A 166 7.72 -0.23 14.13
CA VAL A 166 9.02 -0.91 14.08
C VAL A 166 9.99 -0.25 15.06
N ASP A 167 10.54 -1.04 15.98
CA ASP A 167 11.63 -0.63 16.85
C ASP A 167 12.99 -1.00 16.21
N MET A 168 13.74 -0.02 15.74
CA MET A 168 15.10 -0.19 15.20
C MET A 168 16.19 0.38 16.14
N LYS A 169 15.90 0.58 17.43
CA LYS A 169 16.87 1.12 18.40
C LYS A 169 18.06 0.19 18.62
N THR A 170 17.84 -1.12 18.50
CA THR A 170 18.88 -2.13 18.75
C THR A 170 19.34 -2.81 17.47
N TYR A 171 18.41 -3.21 16.60
CA TYR A 171 18.70 -3.94 15.36
C TYR A 171 17.99 -3.32 14.16
N ASP A 172 18.66 -3.32 13.02
CA ASP A 172 18.09 -2.84 11.76
C ASP A 172 17.01 -3.79 11.24
N VAL A 173 15.95 -3.21 10.69
CA VAL A 173 14.90 -3.94 9.98
C VAL A 173 14.83 -3.43 8.55
N SER A 174 15.04 -4.32 7.59
CA SER A 174 14.84 -3.99 6.17
C SER A 174 13.34 -3.98 5.85
N MET A 175 12.86 -2.94 5.17
CA MET A 175 11.45 -2.74 4.88
C MET A 175 11.20 -2.53 3.39
N GLN A 176 10.23 -3.25 2.85
CA GLN A 176 9.75 -3.08 1.48
C GLN A 176 8.23 -3.20 1.43
N PHE A 177 7.56 -2.12 1.07
CA PHE A 177 6.12 -1.99 0.91
C PHE A 177 5.82 -1.63 -0.54
N VAL A 178 5.03 -2.45 -1.21
CA VAL A 178 4.72 -2.33 -2.63
C VAL A 178 3.21 -2.45 -2.83
N ARG A 179 2.57 -1.49 -3.49
CA ARG A 179 1.10 -1.51 -3.69
C ARG A 179 0.32 -1.63 -2.38
N CYS A 180 0.63 -0.81 -1.38
CA CYS A 180 -0.12 -0.83 -0.12
C CYS A 180 -1.15 0.29 -0.08
N ILE A 181 -2.32 0.03 0.51
CA ILE A 181 -3.31 1.07 0.77
C ILE A 181 -3.51 1.18 2.26
N PHE A 182 -3.44 2.41 2.76
CA PHE A 182 -3.71 2.78 4.14
C PHE A 182 -4.99 3.63 4.17
N ILE A 183 -6.05 3.16 4.81
CA ILE A 183 -7.39 3.74 4.69
C ILE A 183 -7.95 4.04 6.07
N SER A 184 -8.28 5.31 6.33
CA SER A 184 -8.99 5.71 7.56
C SER A 184 -8.33 5.19 8.84
N ASN A 185 -7.00 5.03 8.83
CA ASN A 185 -6.27 4.74 10.05
C ASN A 185 -6.20 6.00 10.89
N THR A 186 -6.24 5.85 12.20
CA THR A 186 -6.12 6.94 13.16
C THR A 186 -4.84 6.72 13.95
N ALA A 187 -4.34 7.73 14.65
CA ALA A 187 -3.37 7.51 15.73
C ALA A 187 -3.71 8.43 16.89
N THR A 188 -3.73 7.85 18.08
CA THR A 188 -4.01 8.57 19.33
C THR A 188 -2.79 9.34 19.85
N THR A 189 -1.57 8.93 19.48
CA THR A 189 -0.35 9.49 20.08
C THR A 189 0.87 9.65 19.17
N SER A 190 0.98 8.99 17.99
CA SER A 190 2.26 9.01 17.22
C SER A 190 2.17 8.63 15.72
N GLY A 191 1.38 9.35 14.92
CA GLY A 191 1.30 9.15 13.45
C GLY A 191 0.44 7.95 13.01
N SER A 192 -0.41 8.16 12.00
CA SER A 192 -1.58 7.30 11.71
C SER A 192 -1.27 5.97 11.04
N ASN A 193 -0.20 5.86 10.23
CA ASN A 193 0.06 4.68 9.42
C ASN A 193 1.36 3.96 9.80
N VAL A 194 2.50 4.66 9.80
CA VAL A 194 3.80 4.03 10.05
C VAL A 194 4.55 4.81 11.12
N PHE A 195 5.01 4.12 12.15
CA PHE A 195 5.89 4.67 13.18
C PHE A 195 7.16 3.84 13.30
N ILE A 196 8.31 4.50 13.30
CA ILE A 196 9.61 3.83 13.39
C ILE A 196 10.48 4.49 14.45
N GLU A 197 11.01 3.70 15.37
CA GLU A 197 12.00 4.17 16.33
C GLU A 197 13.41 3.87 15.80
N TYR A 198 14.18 4.89 15.47
CA TYR A 198 15.57 4.71 15.06
C TYR A 198 16.52 4.88 16.23
N ARG A 199 17.66 4.20 16.20
CA ARG A 199 18.80 4.54 17.05
C ARG A 199 19.49 5.81 16.59
N GLN A 200 19.63 5.98 15.28
CA GLN A 200 20.36 7.08 14.64
C GLN A 200 19.76 7.45 13.28
N SER A 201 19.96 8.68 12.84
CA SER A 201 19.38 9.23 11.60
C SER A 201 19.80 8.49 10.32
N SER A 202 20.97 7.85 10.30
CA SER A 202 21.45 7.09 9.14
C SER A 202 20.65 5.81 8.86
N GLN A 203 19.86 5.33 9.82
CA GLN A 203 18.98 4.16 9.65
C GLN A 203 17.65 4.51 8.98
N ARG A 204 17.35 5.80 8.75
CA ARG A 204 16.08 6.23 8.17
C ARG A 204 15.81 5.48 6.87
N ILE A 205 14.66 4.81 6.82
CA ILE A 205 14.20 4.11 5.63
C ILE A 205 14.15 5.07 4.44
N ARG A 206 14.33 4.57 3.24
CA ARG A 206 14.32 5.43 2.04
C ARG A 206 12.95 5.43 1.38
N ARG A 207 12.72 6.38 0.47
CA ARG A 207 11.45 6.47 -0.28
C ARG A 207 11.19 5.24 -1.12
N GLU A 208 12.24 4.60 -1.63
CA GLU A 208 12.16 3.37 -2.40
C GLU A 208 11.71 2.16 -1.58
N SER A 209 11.69 2.26 -0.24
CA SER A 209 11.06 1.26 0.63
C SER A 209 9.53 1.26 0.51
N PHE A 210 8.92 2.31 -0.04
CA PHE A 210 7.47 2.45 -0.21
C PHE A 210 7.15 2.79 -1.67
N LEU A 211 6.90 1.74 -2.47
CA LEU A 211 6.60 1.89 -3.89
C LEU A 211 5.11 1.77 -4.13
N GLY A 212 4.50 2.87 -4.56
CA GLY A 212 3.07 2.89 -4.88
C GLY A 212 2.17 2.64 -3.67
N CYS A 213 2.60 3.07 -2.49
CA CYS A 213 1.77 3.04 -1.30
C CYS A 213 0.98 4.34 -1.18
N ILE A 214 -0.33 4.24 -0.98
CA ILE A 214 -1.23 5.39 -0.91
C ILE A 214 -1.93 5.46 0.45
N ALA A 215 -2.04 6.66 1.00
CA ALA A 215 -2.85 6.96 2.17
C ALA A 215 -4.16 7.63 1.75
N ILE A 216 -5.29 7.10 2.22
CA ILE A 216 -6.65 7.59 1.99
C ILE A 216 -7.21 8.07 3.33
N ALA A 217 -7.24 9.39 3.49
CA ALA A 217 -7.64 10.09 4.71
C ALA A 217 -9.02 10.73 4.51
N SER A 218 -9.96 10.47 5.42
CA SER A 218 -11.35 10.92 5.26
C SER A 218 -11.55 12.36 5.73
N THR A 219 -10.91 12.86 6.80
CA THR A 219 -11.25 14.20 7.33
C THR A 219 -10.25 14.93 8.26
N SER A 220 -9.21 14.33 8.83
CA SER A 220 -8.37 15.03 9.83
C SER A 220 -6.92 15.28 9.39
N HIS A 221 -6.36 16.42 9.82
CA HIS A 221 -4.94 16.77 9.65
C HIS A 221 -4.00 15.71 10.25
N GLU A 222 -4.42 14.99 11.29
CA GLU A 222 -3.66 13.88 11.90
C GLU A 222 -3.53 12.65 10.99
N GLN A 223 -4.46 12.45 10.05
CA GLN A 223 -4.33 11.41 9.01
C GLN A 223 -3.33 11.82 7.91
N GLU A 224 -3.07 13.12 7.75
CA GLU A 224 -2.04 13.64 6.84
C GLU A 224 -0.64 13.31 7.38
N ILE A 225 -0.50 13.27 8.71
CA ILE A 225 0.69 12.74 9.40
C ILE A 225 0.67 11.21 9.33
N SER A 226 1.05 10.70 8.16
CA SER A 226 1.01 9.28 7.84
C SER A 226 2.23 8.52 8.37
N VAL A 227 3.41 9.13 8.32
CA VAL A 227 4.65 8.49 8.79
C VAL A 227 5.34 9.37 9.82
N CYS A 228 5.58 8.80 10.98
CA CYS A 228 6.31 9.43 12.08
C CYS A 228 7.52 8.58 12.48
N TYR A 229 8.48 9.21 13.14
CA TYR A 229 9.62 8.50 13.71
C TYR A 229 10.21 9.23 14.91
N THR A 230 11.00 8.51 15.69
CA THR A 230 11.88 9.09 16.72
C THR A 230 13.33 8.63 16.49
N ILE A 231 14.30 9.31 17.10
CA ILE A 231 15.72 8.99 17.00
C ILE A 231 16.34 8.96 18.40
N GLY A 232 17.05 7.88 18.72
CA GLY A 232 17.70 7.68 20.01
C GLY A 232 16.71 7.28 21.10
N ASP A 233 17.08 7.55 22.36
CA ASP A 233 16.30 7.13 23.53
C ASP A 233 15.22 8.14 23.95
N ASN A 234 15.14 9.30 23.28
CA ASN A 234 14.17 10.36 23.62
C ASN A 234 12.81 10.10 22.95
N VAL A 235 12.01 9.24 23.57
CA VAL A 235 10.64 8.92 23.12
C VAL A 235 9.66 10.10 23.12
N ASN A 236 10.04 11.24 23.71
CA ASN A 236 9.19 12.44 23.73
C ASN A 236 9.40 13.31 22.48
N GLU A 237 10.44 13.06 21.68
CA GLU A 237 10.67 13.76 20.41
C GLU A 237 10.20 12.88 19.25
N VAL A 238 9.05 13.25 18.69
CA VAL A 238 8.46 12.61 17.51
C VAL A 238 8.56 13.57 16.33
N PHE A 239 9.10 13.07 15.22
CA PHE A 239 9.25 13.79 13.97
C PHE A 239 8.26 13.27 12.93
N ILE A 240 7.76 14.17 12.10
CA ILE A 240 6.97 13.84 10.92
C ILE A 240 7.93 13.54 9.77
N ASP A 241 7.69 12.48 9.01
CA ASP A 241 8.46 12.20 7.81
C ASP A 241 7.92 12.99 6.61
N GLU A 242 8.59 14.09 6.29
CA GLU A 242 8.25 15.00 5.19
C GLU A 242 8.61 14.48 3.79
N ARG A 243 9.07 13.22 3.65
CA ARG A 243 9.48 12.66 2.35
C ARG A 243 8.34 12.03 1.56
N ASP A 244 7.11 12.16 2.04
CA ASP A 244 5.88 11.60 1.44
C ASP A 244 6.02 10.12 1.06
N LEU A 245 6.49 9.31 2.02
CA LEU A 245 6.67 7.86 1.83
C LEU A 245 5.35 7.18 1.45
N LEU A 246 4.26 7.62 2.08
CA LEU A 246 2.90 7.25 1.69
C LEU A 246 2.34 8.40 0.88
N HIS A 247 2.11 8.16 -0.40
CA HIS A 247 1.60 9.20 -1.29
C HIS A 247 0.17 9.57 -0.90
N SER A 248 -0.10 10.86 -0.87
CA SER A 248 -1.45 11.42 -0.99
C SER A 248 -1.47 12.27 -2.26
N SER A 249 -2.50 12.09 -3.08
CA SER A 249 -2.64 12.89 -4.30
C SER A 249 -3.01 14.33 -3.97
N TRP A 250 -2.69 15.24 -4.89
CA TRP A 250 -3.19 16.61 -4.89
C TRP A 250 -4.71 16.72 -4.64
N GLN A 251 -5.50 15.81 -5.22
CA GLN A 251 -6.90 15.64 -4.84
C GLN A 251 -7.03 14.53 -3.81
N ARG A 252 -7.44 14.91 -2.60
CA ARG A 252 -7.65 13.96 -1.50
C ARG A 252 -8.69 12.91 -1.88
N GLN A 253 -8.30 11.66 -1.70
CA GLN A 253 -9.20 10.53 -1.87
C GLN A 253 -9.99 10.34 -0.59
N VAL A 254 -11.33 10.38 -0.69
CA VAL A 254 -12.23 10.22 0.45
C VAL A 254 -12.61 8.75 0.70
N SER A 255 -12.30 7.86 -0.25
CA SER A 255 -12.69 6.45 -0.22
C SER A 255 -11.73 5.60 -1.06
N ASP A 256 -11.69 4.30 -0.80
CA ASP A 256 -10.90 3.32 -1.55
C ASP A 256 -11.57 2.81 -2.83
N ASP A 257 -12.89 2.97 -2.96
CA ASP A 257 -13.66 2.52 -4.12
C ASP A 257 -13.47 3.39 -5.38
N ILE A 258 -12.92 4.59 -5.22
CA ILE A 258 -12.63 5.55 -6.30
C ILE A 258 -11.20 5.45 -6.85
N VAL A 259 -10.37 4.55 -6.27
CA VAL A 259 -8.99 4.31 -6.66
C VAL A 259 -8.89 3.00 -7.46
N PHE A 260 -8.34 3.09 -8.67
CA PHE A 260 -8.08 1.96 -9.54
C PHE A 260 -6.59 1.75 -9.72
N PHE A 261 -6.20 0.50 -9.96
CA PHE A 261 -4.81 0.12 -10.15
C PHE A 261 -4.63 -0.48 -11.54
N ILE A 262 -3.55 -0.13 -12.22
CA ILE A 262 -3.11 -0.78 -13.46
C ILE A 262 -1.75 -1.41 -13.19
N GLY A 263 -1.58 -2.68 -13.54
CA GLY A 263 -0.36 -3.43 -13.26
C GLY A 263 -0.04 -4.47 -14.32
N ASN A 264 1.25 -4.76 -14.45
CA ASN A 264 1.73 -5.81 -15.34
C ASN A 264 1.76 -7.15 -14.59
N GLN A 265 1.14 -8.17 -15.17
CA GLN A 265 1.28 -9.53 -14.67
C GLN A 265 2.72 -10.02 -14.86
N ASN A 266 3.18 -10.84 -13.91
CA ASN A 266 4.44 -11.55 -14.03
C ASN A 266 4.33 -12.94 -13.39
N GLN A 267 5.38 -13.73 -13.48
CA GLN A 267 5.40 -15.11 -12.95
C GLN A 267 5.11 -15.22 -11.43
N TYR A 268 5.30 -14.14 -10.68
CA TYR A 268 5.07 -14.09 -9.23
C TYR A 268 3.71 -13.47 -8.87
N ASN A 269 3.17 -12.64 -9.77
CA ASN A 269 1.93 -11.88 -9.62
C ASN A 269 1.01 -12.15 -10.81
N VAL A 270 0.24 -13.23 -10.71
CA VAL A 270 -0.84 -13.56 -11.65
C VAL A 270 -2.15 -13.02 -11.07
N TYR A 271 -2.84 -12.17 -11.83
CA TYR A 271 -4.10 -11.56 -11.39
C TYR A 271 -5.27 -12.49 -11.71
N ASP A 272 -6.27 -12.50 -10.85
CA ASP A 272 -7.45 -13.33 -11.01
C ASP A 272 -8.41 -12.67 -12.01
N PRO A 273 -8.62 -13.25 -13.21
CA PRO A 273 -9.49 -12.67 -14.22
C PRO A 273 -10.97 -12.71 -13.83
N ASN A 274 -11.35 -13.53 -12.85
CA ASN A 274 -12.73 -13.65 -12.38
C ASN A 274 -13.08 -12.65 -11.28
N SER A 275 -12.07 -12.02 -10.68
CA SER A 275 -12.22 -11.01 -9.64
C SER A 275 -12.21 -9.61 -10.26
N LYS A 276 -13.02 -8.69 -9.73
CA LYS A 276 -12.98 -7.29 -10.15
C LYS A 276 -11.55 -6.75 -9.99
N CYS A 277 -11.06 -6.09 -11.03
CA CYS A 277 -9.78 -5.41 -10.95
C CYS A 277 -10.00 -3.98 -10.43
N ASN A 278 -9.86 -3.81 -9.13
CA ASN A 278 -9.85 -2.50 -8.47
C ASN A 278 -9.16 -2.58 -7.11
N GLN A 279 -8.29 -3.57 -6.94
CA GLN A 279 -7.62 -3.87 -5.69
C GLN A 279 -6.12 -3.87 -5.92
N PRO A 280 -5.31 -3.48 -4.93
CA PRO A 280 -3.85 -3.45 -5.08
C PRO A 280 -3.26 -4.85 -5.27
N SER A 281 -3.94 -5.88 -4.75
CA SER A 281 -3.61 -7.29 -4.97
C SER A 281 -4.11 -7.86 -6.31
N ASN A 282 -5.03 -7.17 -6.98
CA ASN A 282 -5.64 -7.56 -8.25
C ASN A 282 -5.86 -6.32 -9.13
N PRO A 283 -4.77 -5.67 -9.60
CA PRO A 283 -4.88 -4.50 -10.46
C PRO A 283 -5.42 -4.89 -11.84
N CYS A 284 -5.94 -3.91 -12.57
CA CYS A 284 -6.35 -4.07 -13.96
C CYS A 284 -5.13 -4.23 -14.86
N ALA A 285 -5.32 -4.94 -15.97
CA ALA A 285 -4.25 -5.10 -16.95
C ALA A 285 -4.00 -3.81 -17.75
N SER A 286 -5.05 -3.01 -17.98
CA SER A 286 -4.96 -1.80 -18.79
C SER A 286 -6.11 -0.83 -18.49
N PHE A 287 -6.04 0.37 -19.08
CA PHE A 287 -7.10 1.37 -18.95
C PHE A 287 -8.39 0.94 -19.65
N GLU A 288 -8.33 0.17 -20.74
CA GLU A 288 -9.53 -0.35 -21.44
C GLU A 288 -10.43 -1.14 -20.48
N GLN A 289 -9.85 -1.91 -19.57
CA GLN A 289 -10.61 -2.68 -18.60
C GLN A 289 -11.33 -1.78 -17.60
N ILE A 290 -10.70 -0.67 -17.18
CA ILE A 290 -11.33 0.36 -16.34
C ILE A 290 -12.45 1.06 -17.12
N ALA A 291 -12.19 1.44 -18.37
CA ALA A 291 -13.17 2.08 -19.25
C ALA A 291 -14.43 1.23 -19.45
N GLN A 292 -14.30 -0.10 -19.51
CA GLN A 292 -15.45 -1.02 -19.55
C GLN A 292 -16.30 -0.93 -18.28
N TYR A 293 -15.68 -0.88 -17.09
CA TYR A 293 -16.45 -0.70 -15.85
C TYR A 293 -17.14 0.66 -15.76
N ILE A 294 -16.46 1.72 -16.21
CA ILE A 294 -17.02 3.08 -16.30
C ILE A 294 -18.28 3.07 -17.17
N GLN A 295 -18.24 2.39 -18.33
CA GLN A 295 -19.38 2.28 -19.24
C GLN A 295 -20.52 1.43 -18.67
N GLN A 296 -20.21 0.34 -17.99
CA GLN A 296 -21.20 -0.57 -17.41
C GLN A 296 -21.88 0.01 -16.15
N ASN A 297 -21.21 0.91 -15.43
CA ASN A 297 -21.71 1.47 -14.18
C ASN A 297 -21.55 2.99 -14.12
N VAL A 298 -22.60 3.69 -14.52
CA VAL A 298 -22.66 5.17 -14.52
C VAL A 298 -22.51 5.81 -13.12
N SER A 299 -22.71 5.05 -12.04
CA SER A 299 -22.53 5.53 -10.67
C SER A 299 -21.09 5.32 -10.16
N LEU A 300 -20.27 4.56 -10.89
CA LEU A 300 -18.88 4.33 -10.54
C LEU A 300 -18.09 5.63 -10.63
N LYS A 301 -17.41 5.99 -9.54
CA LYS A 301 -16.45 7.08 -9.51
C LYS A 301 -15.04 6.52 -9.78
N VAL A 302 -14.30 7.21 -10.65
CA VAL A 302 -12.91 6.86 -10.99
C VAL A 302 -12.10 8.14 -10.94
N GLU A 303 -11.64 8.47 -9.73
CA GLU A 303 -10.91 9.73 -9.50
C GLU A 303 -9.40 9.51 -9.59
N THR A 304 -8.90 8.39 -9.06
CA THR A 304 -7.47 8.05 -9.11
C THR A 304 -7.22 6.75 -9.86
N ILE A 305 -6.25 6.77 -10.77
CA ILE A 305 -5.73 5.60 -11.48
C ILE A 305 -4.24 5.51 -11.20
N GLN A 306 -3.85 4.49 -10.46
CA GLN A 306 -2.48 4.26 -10.06
C GLN A 306 -1.83 3.21 -10.95
N PHE A 307 -0.78 3.59 -11.67
CA PHE A 307 0.04 2.70 -12.48
C PHE A 307 1.16 2.11 -11.61
N CYS A 308 1.27 0.78 -11.63
CA CYS A 308 2.33 0.06 -10.94
C CYS A 308 3.70 0.31 -11.58
N GLU A 309 4.73 -0.35 -11.06
CA GLU A 309 6.01 -0.43 -11.76
C GLU A 309 5.85 -1.08 -13.14
N GLY A 310 6.56 -0.53 -14.13
CA GLY A 310 6.66 -1.06 -15.48
C GLY A 310 6.31 -0.05 -16.55
N MET A 311 6.21 -0.57 -17.77
CA MET A 311 5.89 0.18 -18.98
C MET A 311 4.48 -0.18 -19.44
N PHE A 312 3.65 0.83 -19.69
CA PHE A 312 2.24 0.67 -20.04
C PHE A 312 1.95 1.37 -21.35
N LYS A 313 1.65 0.59 -22.39
CA LYS A 313 1.04 1.13 -23.61
C LYS A 313 -0.44 1.36 -23.33
N SER A 314 -0.89 2.60 -23.40
CA SER A 314 -2.25 2.97 -23.04
C SER A 314 -2.98 3.59 -24.23
N PRO A 315 -4.28 3.28 -24.42
CA PRO A 315 -5.13 4.01 -25.33
C PRO A 315 -5.41 5.42 -24.75
N LEU A 316 -6.33 6.14 -25.38
CA LEU A 316 -6.89 7.37 -24.84
C LEU A 316 -7.45 7.13 -23.42
N ILE A 317 -6.86 7.82 -22.45
CA ILE A 317 -7.32 7.90 -21.07
C ILE A 317 -8.30 9.06 -20.96
N SER A 318 -9.57 8.75 -20.75
CA SER A 318 -10.59 9.75 -20.49
C SER A 318 -11.70 9.17 -19.61
N VAL A 319 -12.17 9.96 -18.65
CA VAL A 319 -13.24 9.59 -17.72
C VAL A 319 -14.38 10.60 -17.87
N PRO A 320 -15.65 10.18 -18.01
CA PRO A 320 -16.77 11.10 -18.09
C PRO A 320 -16.84 12.06 -16.88
N SER A 321 -17.17 13.33 -17.13
CA SER A 321 -17.24 14.36 -16.07
C SER A 321 -18.26 14.05 -14.97
N ALA A 322 -19.29 13.25 -15.26
CA ALA A 322 -20.23 12.76 -14.26
C ALA A 322 -19.60 11.78 -13.26
N GLN A 323 -18.51 11.10 -13.65
CA GLN A 323 -17.85 10.05 -12.87
C GLN A 323 -16.55 10.54 -12.21
N ALA A 324 -16.00 11.67 -12.64
CA ALA A 324 -14.88 12.32 -11.97
C ALA A 324 -14.79 13.81 -12.31
N THR A 325 -14.60 14.67 -11.32
CA THR A 325 -14.34 16.12 -11.53
C THR A 325 -12.88 16.39 -11.87
N SER A 326 -12.00 15.47 -11.53
CA SER A 326 -10.61 15.43 -11.98
C SER A 326 -10.20 13.99 -12.27
N ILE A 327 -9.20 13.83 -13.13
CA ILE A 327 -8.55 12.54 -13.37
C ILE A 327 -7.16 12.64 -12.76
N ASN A 328 -6.90 11.83 -11.74
CA ASN A 328 -5.59 11.72 -11.13
C ASN A 328 -4.87 10.44 -11.59
N LEU A 329 -3.69 10.60 -12.18
CA LEU A 329 -2.84 9.52 -12.66
C LEU A 329 -1.55 9.48 -11.85
N VAL A 330 -1.32 8.40 -11.11
CA VAL A 330 -0.20 8.29 -10.17
C VAL A 330 0.68 7.10 -10.54
N GLY A 331 2.00 7.29 -10.62
CA GLY A 331 2.95 6.18 -10.75
C GLY A 331 3.64 5.80 -9.44
N TYR A 332 4.48 4.75 -9.49
CA TYR A 332 5.28 4.33 -8.34
C TYR A 332 6.57 5.15 -8.20
N GLY A 333 6.86 5.97 -9.22
CA GLY A 333 8.05 6.78 -9.34
C GLY A 333 8.36 7.01 -10.82
N SER A 334 8.78 8.22 -11.18
CA SER A 334 9.06 8.61 -12.57
C SER A 334 10.25 7.85 -13.20
N SER A 335 11.02 7.12 -12.41
CA SER A 335 12.09 6.25 -12.88
C SER A 335 11.62 4.85 -13.25
N VAL A 336 10.52 4.37 -12.65
CA VAL A 336 10.07 2.97 -12.69
C VAL A 336 8.69 2.77 -13.33
N THR A 337 7.87 3.81 -13.44
CA THR A 337 6.55 3.76 -14.08
C THR A 337 6.55 4.64 -15.33
N ASP A 338 6.20 4.06 -16.48
CA ASP A 338 6.21 4.73 -17.78
C ASP A 338 4.93 4.45 -18.57
N ILE A 339 4.33 5.48 -19.14
CA ILE A 339 3.14 5.37 -19.98
C ILE A 339 3.48 5.86 -21.39
N LEU A 340 3.13 5.04 -22.38
CA LEU A 340 3.31 5.33 -23.80
C LEU A 340 1.95 5.38 -24.49
N PRO A 341 1.72 6.36 -25.38
CA PRO A 341 0.46 6.44 -26.11
C PRO A 341 0.34 5.36 -27.18
N LEU A 342 -0.84 4.78 -27.29
CA LEU A 342 -1.31 4.09 -28.49
C LEU A 342 -2.04 5.08 -29.40
N SER A 343 -1.99 4.79 -30.70
CA SER A 343 -2.68 5.58 -31.72
C SER A 343 -4.18 5.60 -31.49
N ASN A 344 -4.74 6.81 -31.53
CA ASN A 344 -6.16 7.08 -31.32
C ASN A 344 -6.60 8.30 -32.15
N THR A 345 -7.91 8.49 -32.32
CA THR A 345 -8.47 9.53 -33.19
C THR A 345 -8.21 10.95 -32.70
N GLU A 346 -8.06 11.14 -31.39
CA GLU A 346 -7.83 12.45 -30.78
C GLU A 346 -6.35 12.87 -30.80
N ASN A 347 -5.45 11.94 -31.13
CA ASN A 347 -4.00 12.14 -31.10
C ASN A 347 -3.52 12.70 -29.76
N VAL A 348 -4.08 12.20 -28.65
CA VAL A 348 -3.66 12.53 -27.29
C VAL A 348 -3.74 11.30 -26.38
N LEU A 349 -2.84 11.19 -25.41
CA LEU A 349 -2.87 10.11 -24.42
C LEU A 349 -3.94 10.32 -23.35
N ILE A 350 -4.07 11.53 -22.82
CA ILE A 350 -4.97 11.87 -21.71
C ILE A 350 -5.83 13.06 -22.10
N GLN A 351 -7.15 12.88 -22.02
CA GLN A 351 -8.14 13.90 -22.35
C GLN A 351 -9.03 14.18 -21.15
N GLY A 352 -8.87 15.37 -20.57
CA GLY A 352 -9.82 15.95 -19.64
C GLY A 352 -11.06 16.43 -20.39
N GLN A 353 -12.24 16.07 -19.89
CA GLN A 353 -13.52 16.61 -20.35
C GLN A 353 -13.63 18.11 -20.03
N TYR A 354 -14.62 18.80 -20.62
CA TYR A 354 -14.80 20.23 -20.37
C TYR A 354 -14.98 20.53 -18.86
N GLY A 355 -14.09 21.35 -18.31
CA GLY A 355 -14.06 21.71 -16.89
C GLY A 355 -13.46 20.64 -15.96
N GLN A 356 -12.98 19.52 -16.50
CA GLN A 356 -12.36 18.44 -15.74
C GLN A 356 -10.85 18.64 -15.65
N SER A 357 -10.30 18.61 -14.43
CA SER A 357 -8.86 18.77 -14.20
C SER A 357 -8.12 17.46 -14.45
N VAL A 358 -6.84 17.55 -14.81
CA VAL A 358 -5.94 16.40 -14.95
C VAL A 358 -4.74 16.59 -14.04
N ILE A 359 -4.51 15.60 -13.19
CA ILE A 359 -3.43 15.56 -12.21
C ILE A 359 -2.55 14.37 -12.57
N ILE A 360 -1.24 14.57 -12.69
CA ILE A 360 -0.28 13.53 -13.03
C ILE A 360 0.89 13.59 -12.07
N GLU A 361 1.14 12.49 -11.37
CA GLU A 361 2.08 12.44 -10.25
C GLU A 361 3.00 11.22 -10.39
N LYS A 362 4.29 11.40 -10.12
CA LYS A 362 5.26 10.31 -9.90
C LYS A 362 5.36 9.28 -11.04
N LEU A 363 5.26 9.70 -12.30
CA LEU A 363 5.36 8.80 -13.46
C LEU A 363 6.14 9.42 -14.63
N ARG A 364 6.50 8.58 -15.59
CA ARG A 364 7.10 8.98 -16.86
C ARG A 364 6.07 8.90 -17.99
N LEU A 365 6.09 9.89 -18.86
CA LEU A 365 5.33 9.92 -20.12
C LEU A 365 6.34 9.89 -21.27
N SER A 366 6.28 8.87 -22.12
CA SER A 366 7.25 8.70 -23.22
C SER A 366 6.56 8.69 -24.57
N LEU A 367 7.06 9.49 -25.52
CA LEU A 367 6.62 9.45 -26.91
C LEU A 367 7.02 8.12 -27.56
N THR A 368 6.26 7.71 -28.57
CA THR A 368 6.51 6.48 -29.32
C THR A 368 6.29 6.65 -30.81
N THR A 369 7.12 5.99 -31.61
CA THR A 369 7.00 5.91 -33.07
C THR A 369 5.77 5.10 -33.52
N GLU A 370 5.17 4.30 -32.62
CA GLU A 370 3.89 3.62 -32.85
C GLU A 370 2.69 4.58 -32.83
N SER A 371 2.88 5.78 -32.27
CA SER A 371 1.87 6.84 -32.20
C SER A 371 2.50 8.22 -32.42
N PRO A 372 3.03 8.47 -33.62
CA PRO A 372 3.90 9.63 -33.87
C PRO A 372 3.17 10.98 -33.75
N GLN A 373 1.85 11.00 -33.93
CA GLN A 373 1.03 12.21 -33.85
C GLN A 373 0.50 12.48 -32.44
N SER A 374 0.67 11.54 -31.49
CA SER A 374 -0.01 11.62 -30.20
C SER A 374 0.76 12.48 -29.20
N GLY A 375 0.09 13.51 -28.69
CA GLY A 375 0.52 14.27 -27.52
C GLY A 375 0.24 13.55 -26.21
N PHE A 376 0.57 14.17 -25.08
CA PHE A 376 0.31 13.58 -23.77
C PHE A 376 -1.00 14.03 -23.15
N VAL A 377 -1.25 15.34 -23.04
CA VAL A 377 -2.40 15.81 -22.26
C VAL A 377 -3.13 16.93 -22.96
N ASN A 378 -4.47 16.87 -22.92
CA ASN A 378 -5.36 17.94 -23.34
C ASN A 378 -6.39 18.24 -22.25
N VAL A 379 -6.36 19.45 -21.68
CA VAL A 379 -7.30 19.95 -20.66
C VAL A 379 -8.14 21.10 -21.23
N GLN A 380 -9.47 20.93 -21.18
CA GLN A 380 -10.44 21.86 -21.75
C GLN A 380 -11.23 22.60 -20.67
N GLY A 381 -11.48 23.90 -20.88
CA GLY A 381 -12.23 24.76 -19.98
C GLY A 381 -11.34 25.61 -19.08
N SER A 382 -11.65 26.90 -18.94
CA SER A 382 -10.86 27.87 -18.15
C SER A 382 -10.83 27.57 -16.65
N ASN A 383 -11.78 26.78 -16.16
CA ASN A 383 -11.91 26.41 -14.75
C ASN A 383 -11.23 25.06 -14.42
N ALA A 384 -10.61 24.40 -15.40
CA ALA A 384 -9.87 23.18 -15.19
C ALA A 384 -8.39 23.46 -14.90
N GLY A 385 -7.69 22.50 -14.29
CA GLY A 385 -6.26 22.55 -14.05
C GLY A 385 -5.51 21.38 -14.68
N LEU A 386 -4.28 21.64 -15.12
CA LEU A 386 -3.26 20.62 -15.38
C LEU A 386 -2.20 20.70 -14.27
N ILE A 387 -2.05 19.63 -13.52
CA ILE A 387 -1.08 19.54 -12.41
C ILE A 387 -0.10 18.42 -12.73
N LEU A 388 1.19 18.75 -12.80
CA LEU A 388 2.26 17.76 -12.95
C LEU A 388 3.20 17.86 -11.74
N SER A 389 3.36 16.76 -10.99
CA SER A 389 4.28 16.68 -9.84
C SER A 389 5.19 15.46 -9.94
N GLU A 390 6.50 15.67 -9.87
CA GLU A 390 7.52 14.61 -9.99
C GLU A 390 7.35 13.78 -11.27
N VAL A 391 7.13 14.46 -12.40
CA VAL A 391 6.87 13.84 -13.71
C VAL A 391 8.11 13.90 -14.60
N ARG A 392 8.41 12.79 -15.28
CA ARG A 392 9.40 12.78 -16.37
C ARG A 392 8.71 12.73 -17.73
N VAL A 393 9.15 13.53 -18.67
CA VAL A 393 8.64 13.55 -20.04
C VAL A 393 9.79 13.24 -20.98
N ARG A 394 9.61 12.25 -21.84
CA ARG A 394 10.68 11.75 -22.70
C ARG A 394 10.23 11.60 -24.16
N GLY A 395 11.17 11.85 -25.08
CA GLY A 395 11.00 11.42 -26.47
C GLY A 395 11.16 9.91 -26.64
N HIS A 396 11.01 9.43 -27.87
CA HIS A 396 11.21 8.02 -28.17
C HIS A 396 12.69 7.63 -28.08
N LEU A 397 12.98 6.56 -27.34
CA LEU A 397 14.32 6.01 -27.18
C LEU A 397 14.97 5.69 -28.53
N GLY A 398 16.25 6.05 -28.70
CA GLY A 398 17.00 5.77 -29.92
C GLY A 398 16.65 6.67 -31.11
N THR A 399 15.85 7.72 -30.90
CA THR A 399 15.57 8.73 -31.91
C THR A 399 16.61 9.83 -31.84
N GLU A 400 17.10 10.28 -33.00
CA GLU A 400 17.96 11.45 -33.13
C GLU A 400 17.18 12.58 -33.83
N PRO A 401 17.58 13.86 -33.68
CA PRO A 401 16.90 14.97 -34.33
C PRO A 401 16.58 14.77 -35.83
N PRO A 402 17.51 14.32 -36.69
CA PRO A 402 17.23 14.20 -38.13
C PRO A 402 16.35 12.99 -38.50
N SER A 403 16.17 12.03 -37.59
CA SER A 403 15.43 10.79 -37.82
C SER A 403 14.06 10.76 -37.13
N SER A 404 13.68 11.84 -36.44
CA SER A 404 12.40 11.87 -35.73
C SER A 404 11.21 11.88 -36.68
N THR A 405 10.27 10.97 -36.42
CA THR A 405 8.96 10.92 -37.06
C THR A 405 7.84 11.44 -36.13
N LEU A 406 8.21 11.91 -34.92
CA LEU A 406 7.27 12.39 -33.91
C LEU A 406 6.82 13.80 -34.28
N GLU A 407 5.52 13.97 -34.51
CA GLU A 407 4.92 15.24 -34.93
C GLU A 407 3.59 15.47 -34.19
N PRO A 408 3.58 15.44 -32.84
CA PRO A 408 2.37 15.74 -32.09
C PRO A 408 2.05 17.23 -32.21
N LYS A 409 0.76 17.56 -32.31
CA LYS A 409 0.31 18.96 -32.34
C LYS A 409 0.74 19.74 -31.10
N TYR A 410 0.79 19.07 -29.96
CA TYR A 410 1.30 19.56 -28.68
C TYR A 410 1.68 18.36 -27.80
N LEU A 411 2.59 18.56 -26.85
CA LEU A 411 2.84 17.58 -25.79
C LEU A 411 1.81 17.73 -24.67
N PHE A 412 1.59 18.98 -24.24
CA PHE A 412 0.62 19.35 -23.24
C PHE A 412 -0.18 20.55 -23.75
N HIS A 413 -1.50 20.48 -23.63
CA HIS A 413 -2.41 21.58 -23.90
C HIS A 413 -3.33 21.76 -22.70
N SER A 414 -3.43 22.98 -22.19
CA SER A 414 -4.40 23.36 -21.18
C SER A 414 -4.95 24.75 -21.50
N THR A 415 -6.26 24.87 -21.42
CA THR A 415 -6.96 26.18 -21.51
C THR A 415 -7.21 26.81 -20.14
N GLY A 416 -6.91 26.08 -19.06
CA GLY A 416 -7.03 26.54 -17.67
C GLY A 416 -5.68 26.70 -16.99
N ILE A 417 -5.64 26.47 -15.68
CA ILE A 417 -4.42 26.65 -14.87
C ILE A 417 -3.42 25.52 -15.18
N VAL A 418 -2.13 25.84 -15.13
CA VAL A 418 -1.04 24.85 -15.19
C VAL A 418 -0.15 25.01 -13.98
N TYR A 419 0.09 23.93 -13.25
CA TYR A 419 1.03 23.84 -12.13
C TYR A 419 2.05 22.73 -12.41
N LEU A 420 3.33 23.04 -12.21
CA LEU A 420 4.46 22.15 -12.48
C LEU A 420 5.39 22.14 -11.28
N GLU A 421 5.69 20.95 -10.76
CA GLU A 421 6.63 20.71 -9.67
C GLU A 421 7.51 19.51 -10.01
N ASP A 422 8.82 19.66 -9.90
CA ASP A 422 9.80 18.59 -10.19
C ASP A 422 9.58 17.88 -11.54
N VAL A 423 9.25 18.64 -12.58
CA VAL A 423 9.03 18.14 -13.94
C VAL A 423 10.34 18.18 -14.73
N ILE A 424 10.76 17.03 -15.27
CA ILE A 424 11.95 16.91 -16.11
C ILE A 424 11.51 16.54 -17.52
N ILE A 425 11.86 17.37 -18.51
CA ILE A 425 11.61 17.11 -19.93
C ILE A 425 12.96 16.84 -20.60
N GLU A 426 13.12 15.65 -21.17
CA GLU A 426 14.41 15.22 -21.71
C GLU A 426 14.29 14.48 -23.06
N ASN A 427 15.28 14.70 -23.92
CA ASN A 427 15.47 13.94 -25.16
C ASN A 427 14.21 13.90 -26.06
N ILE A 428 13.52 15.04 -26.20
CA ILE A 428 12.38 15.17 -27.10
C ILE A 428 12.86 15.75 -28.43
N PHE A 429 12.75 14.93 -29.47
CA PHE A 429 13.03 15.35 -30.84
C PHE A 429 11.72 15.24 -31.62
N LEU A 430 11.18 16.38 -32.05
CA LEU A 430 9.99 16.46 -32.89
C LEU A 430 10.41 16.87 -34.31
N LYS A 431 9.56 16.58 -35.29
CA LYS A 431 9.77 16.90 -36.69
C LYS A 431 9.48 18.37 -37.01
#